data_AF-A0A7V7E5Q6-F1
#
_entry.id   AF-A0A7V7E5Q6-F1
#
_cell.length_a   1.000
_cell.length_b   1.000
_cell.length_c   1.000
_cell.angle_alpha   90.00
_cell.angle_beta   90.00
_cell.angle_gamma   90.00
#
_symmetry.space_group_name_H-M   'P 1'
#
loop_
_entity.id
_entity.type
_entity.pdbx_description
1 polymer ?
#
loop_
_entity_poly.entity_id
_entity_poly.type
_entity_poly.pdbx_seq_one_letter_code
_entity_poly.pdbx_strand_id
1 'polypeptide(L)'
;MRALRALFQPDSVAVIGASAKAGSLGSVVLESLHAGGFKGAVLPVHPSYRACHRLLCYKTAEALPLAPDLAVLCLPAAKVAEELVRLADRGTKVGVVMANDPDGHAPDTPFKAALGEVARSRGIRILGPGSSGIQVALQGLDASGLGARTAPGKLALVSQSNSIAAAVVDWAAGRGIGFSTVVTTGDGVDLDLPELLDYLAADIRTRAVLLYVRGIADGRAFLSAARALSRIKPILVLRPHDLANPLSNQIHDAAFRRAGMLPVADAAEWFDAVESLGYGKYPAVDKLAILGNGGGPGQLAAAIVGAENRLACPDEASLKGFAGAARGPANPLDLGRDADPARYQAAMQAMLDDPGVGSLLVTYTPSPLAPSEAVARAVAEAAKKTQRQVIACWLGRGIDGTIHQIFTEAAVPVFDTPEKAVRAFLHLVRYRDGQGALMQ
;
A
#
# COMPACT_ATOMS: atom_id res chain seq x y z
N MET A 1 -9.52 -21.26 1.31
CA MET A 1 -10.48 -20.16 1.61
C MET A 1 -10.84 -20.04 3.10
N ARG A 2 -11.33 -21.09 3.79
CA ARG A 2 -11.77 -20.97 5.21
C ARG A 2 -10.67 -20.53 6.18
N ALA A 3 -9.42 -20.98 6.02
CA ALA A 3 -8.31 -20.57 6.86
C ALA A 3 -7.87 -19.10 6.64
N LEU A 4 -7.85 -18.63 5.38
CA LEU A 4 -7.58 -17.21 5.09
C LEU A 4 -8.66 -16.30 5.70
N ARG A 5 -9.93 -16.74 5.72
CA ARG A 5 -10.98 -16.00 6.44
C ARG A 5 -10.65 -15.85 7.93
N ALA A 6 -10.14 -16.88 8.60
CA ALA A 6 -9.72 -16.78 10.00
C ALA A 6 -8.52 -15.83 10.21
N LEU A 7 -7.68 -15.61 9.19
CA LEU A 7 -6.60 -14.61 9.26
C LEU A 7 -7.14 -13.17 9.10
N PHE A 8 -8.00 -12.93 8.11
CA PHE A 8 -8.43 -11.57 7.74
C PHE A 8 -9.76 -11.11 8.36
N GLN A 9 -10.58 -12.04 8.82
CA GLN A 9 -11.92 -11.82 9.41
C GLN A 9 -12.17 -12.79 10.59
N PRO A 10 -11.31 -12.82 11.62
CA PRO A 10 -11.54 -13.63 12.81
C PRO A 10 -12.69 -13.08 13.65
N ASP A 11 -13.48 -13.98 14.24
CA ASP A 11 -14.45 -13.62 15.29
C ASP A 11 -13.78 -13.67 16.69
N SER A 12 -12.59 -14.28 16.78
CA SER A 12 -11.82 -14.38 18.02
C SER A 12 -10.31 -14.41 17.79
N VAL A 13 -9.57 -13.69 18.65
CA VAL A 13 -8.11 -13.59 18.63
C VAL A 13 -7.54 -13.96 19.99
N ALA A 14 -6.70 -14.99 20.06
CA ALA A 14 -5.90 -15.29 21.23
C ALA A 14 -4.51 -14.63 21.14
N VAL A 15 -4.04 -14.03 22.24
CA VAL A 15 -2.68 -13.48 22.34
C VAL A 15 -1.89 -14.34 23.30
N ILE A 16 -1.03 -15.18 22.74
CA ILE A 16 -0.19 -16.13 23.49
C ILE A 16 1.12 -15.44 23.86
N GLY A 17 1.47 -15.46 25.14
CA GLY A 17 2.53 -14.60 25.65
C GLY A 17 2.02 -13.18 25.93
N ALA A 18 0.71 -13.05 26.21
CA ALA A 18 0.11 -11.82 26.71
C ALA A 18 0.86 -11.30 27.94
N SER A 19 0.92 -9.98 28.11
CA SER A 19 1.70 -9.39 29.17
C SER A 19 1.10 -8.05 29.60
N ALA A 20 1.22 -7.74 30.89
CA ALA A 20 0.91 -6.42 31.44
C ALA A 20 2.13 -5.50 31.49
N LYS A 21 3.33 -6.01 31.11
CA LYS A 21 4.56 -5.22 31.07
C LYS A 21 4.57 -4.33 29.82
N ALA A 22 4.55 -3.02 30.03
CA ALA A 22 4.67 -2.03 28.96
C ALA A 22 5.88 -2.31 28.06
N GLY A 23 5.70 -2.16 26.74
CA GLY A 23 6.73 -2.39 25.73
C GLY A 23 7.05 -3.85 25.42
N SER A 24 6.46 -4.83 26.12
CA SER A 24 6.55 -6.23 25.70
C SER A 24 5.66 -6.49 24.48
N LEU A 25 6.08 -7.38 23.58
CA LEU A 25 5.36 -7.64 22.32
C LEU A 25 3.90 -8.04 22.53
N GLY A 26 3.62 -8.92 23.50
CA GLY A 26 2.25 -9.31 23.85
C GLY A 26 1.40 -8.15 24.41
N SER A 27 2.03 -7.18 25.10
CA SER A 27 1.34 -5.95 25.53
C SER A 27 0.99 -5.07 24.33
N VAL A 28 1.96 -4.88 23.41
CA VAL A 28 1.76 -4.10 22.19
C VAL A 28 0.63 -4.66 21.34
N VAL A 29 0.58 -5.98 21.12
CA VAL A 29 -0.50 -6.60 20.33
C VAL A 29 -1.87 -6.42 21.00
N LEU A 30 -1.96 -6.55 22.33
CA LEU A 30 -3.21 -6.32 23.06
C LEU A 30 -3.66 -4.85 22.98
N GLU A 31 -2.73 -3.91 23.11
CA GLU A 31 -2.98 -2.47 22.95
C GLU A 31 -3.45 -2.15 21.53
N SER A 32 -2.80 -2.73 20.51
CA SER A 32 -3.18 -2.61 19.10
C SER A 32 -4.58 -3.15 18.82
N LEU A 33 -4.91 -4.35 19.29
CA LEU A 33 -6.26 -4.92 19.14
C LEU A 33 -7.33 -4.01 19.77
N HIS A 34 -7.04 -3.46 20.96
CA HIS A 34 -7.94 -2.55 21.66
C HIS A 34 -8.09 -1.22 20.91
N ALA A 35 -6.99 -0.59 20.52
CA ALA A 35 -6.97 0.68 19.80
C ALA A 35 -7.57 0.60 18.39
N GLY A 36 -7.42 -0.57 17.73
CA GLY A 36 -8.05 -0.88 16.46
C GLY A 36 -9.57 -0.93 16.56
N GLY A 37 -10.12 -1.26 17.74
CA GLY A 37 -11.55 -1.36 17.99
C GLY A 37 -12.13 -2.72 17.56
N PHE A 38 -11.32 -3.78 17.60
CA PHE A 38 -11.73 -5.13 17.24
C PHE A 38 -12.99 -5.55 18.02
N LYS A 39 -13.99 -6.07 17.31
CA LYS A 39 -15.30 -6.41 17.88
C LYS A 39 -15.42 -7.86 18.34
N GLY A 40 -14.51 -8.72 17.90
CA GLY A 40 -14.46 -10.12 18.29
C GLY A 40 -13.89 -10.33 19.68
N ALA A 41 -13.87 -11.59 20.13
CA ALA A 41 -13.33 -11.95 21.43
C ALA A 41 -11.80 -11.83 21.46
N VAL A 42 -11.24 -11.10 22.42
CA VAL A 42 -9.79 -11.05 22.68
C VAL A 42 -9.47 -11.92 23.88
N LEU A 43 -8.58 -12.90 23.69
CA LEU A 43 -8.27 -13.95 24.66
C LEU A 43 -6.77 -13.93 25.03
N PRO A 44 -6.36 -13.14 26.04
CA PRO A 44 -4.98 -13.13 26.51
C PRO A 44 -4.60 -14.45 27.19
N VAL A 45 -3.43 -15.00 26.88
CA VAL A 45 -2.90 -16.22 27.50
C VAL A 45 -1.49 -15.97 28.06
N HIS A 46 -1.34 -16.18 29.36
CA HIS A 46 -0.08 -16.13 30.07
C HIS A 46 -0.14 -16.94 31.37
N PRO A 47 0.89 -17.74 31.71
CA PRO A 47 0.84 -18.65 32.86
C PRO A 47 0.67 -17.94 34.21
N SER A 48 1.22 -16.72 34.35
CA SER A 48 1.31 -16.03 35.64
C SER A 48 0.39 -14.82 35.80
N TYR A 49 -0.10 -14.22 34.71
CA TYR A 49 -0.93 -13.01 34.82
C TYR A 49 -2.38 -13.43 35.02
N ARG A 50 -3.07 -12.81 35.99
CA ARG A 50 -4.52 -13.00 36.15
C ARG A 50 -5.32 -12.12 35.18
N ALA A 51 -4.78 -10.96 34.83
CA ALA A 51 -5.39 -10.03 33.88
C ALA A 51 -4.30 -9.27 33.11
N CYS A 52 -4.57 -8.95 31.85
CA CYS A 52 -3.75 -8.08 31.00
C CYS A 52 -4.68 -7.08 30.31
N HIS A 53 -4.37 -5.78 30.36
CA HIS A 53 -5.19 -4.74 29.70
C HIS A 53 -6.70 -4.81 30.00
N ARG A 54 -7.04 -5.04 31.29
CA ARG A 54 -8.42 -5.20 31.80
C ARG A 54 -9.19 -6.41 31.25
N LEU A 55 -8.51 -7.32 30.56
CA LEU A 55 -9.05 -8.60 30.10
C LEU A 55 -8.61 -9.72 31.05
N LEU A 56 -9.49 -10.69 31.28
CA LEU A 56 -9.13 -11.91 32.00
C LEU A 56 -8.06 -12.67 31.21
N CYS A 57 -6.97 -13.03 31.87
CA CYS A 57 -5.88 -13.76 31.26
C CYS A 57 -5.96 -15.24 31.63
N TYR A 58 -5.90 -16.10 30.63
CA TYR A 58 -5.98 -17.55 30.78
C TYR A 58 -4.57 -18.13 30.95
N LYS A 59 -4.45 -19.19 31.75
CA LYS A 59 -3.13 -19.78 32.05
C LYS A 59 -2.52 -20.51 30.86
N THR A 60 -3.35 -21.17 30.04
CA THR A 60 -2.93 -21.99 28.90
C THR A 60 -3.95 -21.91 27.77
N ALA A 61 -3.58 -22.35 26.56
CA ALA A 61 -4.49 -22.40 25.42
C ALA A 61 -5.69 -23.34 25.64
N GLU A 62 -5.51 -24.43 26.37
CA GLU A 62 -6.58 -25.39 26.69
C GLU A 62 -7.66 -24.79 27.60
N ALA A 63 -7.27 -23.85 28.45
CA ALA A 63 -8.16 -23.16 29.38
C ALA A 63 -9.03 -22.09 28.70
N LEU A 64 -8.82 -21.80 27.41
CA LEU A 64 -9.62 -20.83 26.67
C LEU A 64 -11.10 -21.29 26.59
N PRO A 65 -12.07 -20.36 26.70
CA PRO A 65 -13.50 -20.70 26.69
C PRO A 65 -13.99 -21.17 25.32
N LEU A 66 -13.26 -20.86 24.26
CA LEU A 66 -13.51 -21.27 22.88
C LEU A 66 -12.19 -21.54 22.15
N ALA A 67 -12.25 -22.22 21.02
CA ALA A 67 -11.13 -22.34 20.10
C ALA A 67 -11.00 -21.04 19.30
N PRO A 68 -9.91 -20.28 19.43
CA PRO A 68 -9.77 -19.01 18.72
C PRO A 68 -9.63 -19.23 17.21
N ASP A 69 -10.14 -18.31 16.39
CA ASP A 69 -9.92 -18.36 14.94
C ASP A 69 -8.44 -18.08 14.62
N LEU A 70 -7.91 -17.04 15.27
CA LEU A 70 -6.56 -16.53 15.11
C LEU A 70 -5.82 -16.57 16.45
N ALA A 71 -4.61 -17.08 16.47
CA ALA A 71 -3.70 -16.96 17.61
C ALA A 71 -2.45 -16.17 17.22
N VAL A 72 -2.10 -15.16 18.01
CA VAL A 72 -0.85 -14.39 17.86
C VAL A 72 0.15 -14.88 18.91
N LEU A 73 1.26 -15.46 18.46
CA LEU A 73 2.26 -16.08 19.31
C LEU A 73 3.45 -15.14 19.55
N CYS A 74 3.43 -14.49 20.72
CA CYS A 74 4.48 -13.61 21.24
C CYS A 74 5.41 -14.38 22.19
N LEU A 75 5.89 -15.55 21.77
CA LEU A 75 6.71 -16.46 22.57
C LEU A 75 8.16 -16.53 22.05
N PRO A 76 9.14 -16.92 22.89
CA PRO A 76 10.45 -17.35 22.39
C PRO A 76 10.32 -18.53 21.44
N ALA A 77 11.15 -18.58 20.38
CA ALA A 77 11.09 -19.60 19.32
C ALA A 77 10.99 -21.04 19.84
N ALA A 78 11.76 -21.37 20.88
CA ALA A 78 11.79 -22.70 21.49
C ALA A 78 10.44 -23.22 22.01
N LYS A 79 9.46 -22.33 22.28
CA LYS A 79 8.13 -22.70 22.80
C LYS A 79 7.02 -22.69 21.74
N VAL A 80 7.29 -22.16 20.54
CA VAL A 80 6.25 -21.87 19.55
C VAL A 80 5.63 -23.15 19.00
N ALA A 81 6.45 -24.14 18.61
CA ALA A 81 5.95 -25.36 17.98
C ALA A 81 5.03 -26.16 18.92
N GLU A 82 5.42 -26.32 20.19
CA GLU A 82 4.59 -26.99 21.19
C GLU A 82 3.25 -26.27 21.40
N GLU A 83 3.27 -24.95 21.50
CA GLU A 83 2.06 -24.17 21.71
C GLU A 83 1.14 -24.16 20.48
N LEU A 84 1.69 -24.21 19.26
CA LEU A 84 0.91 -24.40 18.04
C LEU A 84 0.20 -25.76 18.01
N VAL A 85 0.82 -26.83 18.50
CA VAL A 85 0.16 -28.14 18.62
C VAL A 85 -1.06 -28.04 19.54
N ARG A 86 -0.90 -27.44 20.72
CA ARG A 86 -2.01 -27.24 21.68
C ARG A 86 -3.15 -26.41 21.09
N LEU A 87 -2.81 -25.33 20.40
CA LEU A 87 -3.78 -24.48 19.70
C LEU A 87 -4.51 -25.24 18.60
N ALA A 88 -3.78 -26.03 17.80
CA ALA A 88 -4.35 -26.81 16.72
C ALA A 88 -5.28 -27.92 17.24
N ASP A 89 -4.88 -28.62 18.31
CA ASP A 89 -5.69 -29.64 18.98
C ASP A 89 -6.97 -29.04 19.61
N ARG A 90 -6.94 -27.78 20.05
CA ARG A 90 -8.13 -27.02 20.46
C ARG A 90 -9.04 -26.68 19.27
N GLY A 91 -8.51 -26.66 18.05
CA GLY A 91 -9.23 -26.33 16.82
C GLY A 91 -8.92 -24.94 16.25
N THR A 92 -7.86 -24.27 16.70
CA THR A 92 -7.41 -22.97 16.17
C THR A 92 -7.08 -23.08 14.68
N LYS A 93 -7.46 -22.08 13.90
CA LYS A 93 -7.32 -22.14 12.42
C LYS A 93 -6.01 -21.55 11.92
N VAL A 94 -5.56 -20.44 12.51
CA VAL A 94 -4.35 -19.74 12.08
C VAL A 94 -3.50 -19.31 13.27
N GLY A 95 -2.20 -19.56 13.20
CA GLY A 95 -1.18 -19.04 14.11
C GLY A 95 -0.30 -17.99 13.43
N VAL A 96 -0.19 -16.80 14.03
CA VAL A 96 0.77 -15.76 13.64
C VAL A 96 1.99 -15.89 14.53
N VAL A 97 3.11 -16.34 13.97
CA VAL A 97 4.35 -16.56 14.70
C VAL A 97 5.25 -15.33 14.60
N MET A 98 5.35 -14.59 15.70
CA MET A 98 6.16 -13.37 15.75
C MET A 98 7.62 -13.60 16.12
N ALA A 99 7.95 -14.78 16.65
CA ALA A 99 9.32 -15.16 16.95
C ALA A 99 10.16 -15.21 15.67
N ASN A 100 11.32 -14.55 15.68
CA ASN A 100 12.32 -14.74 14.64
C ASN A 100 12.96 -16.12 14.76
N ASP A 101 13.45 -16.64 13.64
CA ASP A 101 14.25 -17.84 13.62
C ASP A 101 15.62 -17.60 14.29
N PRO A 102 16.01 -18.41 15.30
CA PRO A 102 17.33 -18.31 15.94
C PRO A 102 18.51 -18.51 14.98
N ASP A 103 18.32 -19.31 13.91
CA ASP A 103 19.35 -19.62 12.92
C ASP A 103 19.33 -18.64 11.72
N GLY A 104 18.54 -17.57 11.83
CA GLY A 104 18.43 -16.52 10.82
C GLY A 104 17.53 -16.91 9.63
N HIS A 105 17.84 -16.40 8.44
CA HIS A 105 16.94 -16.48 7.28
C HIS A 105 17.15 -17.71 6.37
N ALA A 106 17.95 -18.69 6.79
CA ALA A 106 18.14 -19.92 6.02
C ALA A 106 16.79 -20.64 5.82
N PRO A 107 16.52 -21.25 4.65
CA PRO A 107 15.23 -21.88 4.37
C PRO A 107 14.98 -23.14 5.22
N ASP A 108 16.02 -23.92 5.49
CA ASP A 108 15.91 -25.28 6.06
C ASP A 108 16.43 -25.36 7.50
N THR A 109 15.92 -24.51 8.40
CA THR A 109 16.29 -24.54 9.83
C THR A 109 15.45 -25.58 10.60
N PRO A 110 15.95 -26.13 11.72
CA PRO A 110 15.16 -26.99 12.60
C PRO A 110 13.88 -26.32 13.09
N PHE A 111 13.92 -25.01 13.35
CA PHE A 111 12.76 -24.25 13.78
C PHE A 111 11.67 -24.20 12.70
N LYS A 112 12.02 -23.82 11.47
CA LYS A 112 11.08 -23.80 10.34
C LYS A 112 10.52 -25.18 10.02
N ALA A 113 11.37 -26.21 10.05
CA ALA A 113 10.96 -27.59 9.85
C ALA A 113 9.91 -28.04 10.89
N ALA A 114 10.11 -27.71 12.17
CA ALA A 114 9.16 -28.02 13.23
C ALA A 114 7.82 -27.30 13.02
N LEU A 115 7.83 -26.01 12.66
CA LEU A 115 6.59 -25.27 12.38
C LEU A 115 5.84 -25.85 11.17
N GLY A 116 6.54 -26.14 10.08
CA GLY A 116 5.97 -26.76 8.88
C GLY A 116 5.36 -28.14 9.17
N GLU A 117 5.98 -28.92 10.05
CA GLU A 117 5.44 -30.22 10.46
C GLU A 117 4.15 -30.08 11.27
N VAL A 118 4.06 -29.11 12.18
CA VAL A 118 2.81 -28.83 12.91
C VAL A 118 1.70 -28.41 11.95
N ALA A 119 2.00 -27.54 10.98
CA ALA A 119 1.02 -27.10 9.98
C ALA A 119 0.47 -28.28 9.16
N ARG A 120 1.35 -29.16 8.67
CA ARG A 120 0.95 -30.34 7.89
C ARG A 120 0.19 -31.38 8.72
N SER A 121 0.69 -31.70 9.91
CA SER A 121 0.17 -32.82 10.72
C SER A 121 -1.08 -32.48 11.52
N ARG A 122 -1.36 -31.19 11.78
CA ARG A 122 -2.52 -30.74 12.58
C ARG A 122 -3.48 -29.83 11.82
N GLY A 123 -3.11 -29.38 10.62
CA GLY A 123 -3.99 -28.57 9.75
C GLY A 123 -4.21 -27.13 10.19
N ILE A 124 -3.47 -26.65 11.21
CA ILE A 124 -3.37 -25.23 11.53
C ILE A 124 -2.53 -24.53 10.45
N ARG A 125 -2.95 -23.34 10.00
CA ARG A 125 -2.14 -22.55 9.08
C ARG A 125 -1.23 -21.58 9.83
N ILE A 126 -0.04 -21.28 9.29
CA ILE A 126 0.97 -20.46 9.97
C ILE A 126 1.37 -19.27 9.10
N LEU A 127 1.23 -18.06 9.65
CA LEU A 127 1.84 -16.83 9.13
C LEU A 127 3.11 -16.54 9.94
N GLY A 128 4.27 -16.48 9.28
CA GLY A 128 5.58 -16.40 9.95
C GLY A 128 6.46 -17.62 9.63
N PRO A 129 7.56 -17.84 10.39
CA PRO A 129 8.00 -17.08 11.57
C PRO A 129 8.52 -15.69 11.22
N GLY A 130 8.77 -14.88 12.25
CA GLY A 130 9.24 -13.50 12.11
C GLY A 130 8.20 -12.55 11.50
N SER A 131 6.91 -12.87 11.59
CA SER A 131 5.84 -11.98 11.16
C SER A 131 5.58 -10.92 12.24
N SER A 132 5.41 -9.66 11.83
CA SER A 132 4.82 -8.62 12.70
C SER A 132 3.30 -8.66 12.73
N GLY A 133 2.65 -9.58 12.00
CA GLY A 133 1.22 -9.83 12.06
C GLY A 133 0.41 -9.13 10.99
N ILE A 134 -0.84 -8.79 11.34
CA ILE A 134 -1.84 -8.33 10.38
C ILE A 134 -2.69 -7.18 10.92
N GLN A 135 -3.04 -6.25 10.03
CA GLN A 135 -4.03 -5.20 10.25
C GLN A 135 -5.11 -5.24 9.16
N VAL A 136 -6.37 -5.12 9.55
CA VAL A 136 -7.52 -4.94 8.65
C VAL A 136 -8.37 -3.81 9.20
N ALA A 137 -8.03 -2.58 8.80
CA ALA A 137 -8.52 -1.35 9.42
C ALA A 137 -10.05 -1.23 9.45
N LEU A 138 -10.74 -1.65 8.38
CA LEU A 138 -12.21 -1.62 8.30
C LEU A 138 -12.91 -2.54 9.29
N GLN A 139 -12.21 -3.56 9.81
CA GLN A 139 -12.73 -4.50 10.81
C GLN A 139 -12.25 -4.16 12.22
N GLY A 140 -11.43 -3.11 12.37
CA GLY A 140 -10.77 -2.77 13.62
C GLY A 140 -9.77 -3.84 14.10
N LEU A 141 -9.40 -4.79 13.24
CA LEU A 141 -8.42 -5.83 13.55
C LEU A 141 -7.02 -5.23 13.42
N ASP A 142 -6.29 -5.12 14.52
CA ASP A 142 -4.85 -4.86 14.52
C ASP A 142 -4.19 -5.92 15.42
N ALA A 143 -3.93 -7.08 14.82
CA ALA A 143 -3.25 -8.21 15.43
C ALA A 143 -1.76 -8.17 15.07
N SER A 144 -1.13 -7.00 15.22
CA SER A 144 0.23 -6.74 14.78
C SER A 144 1.10 -6.09 15.85
N GLY A 145 2.42 -6.17 15.65
CA GLY A 145 3.44 -5.45 16.42
C GLY A 145 4.05 -4.29 15.64
N LEU A 146 3.34 -3.71 14.66
CA LEU A 146 3.85 -2.62 13.81
C LEU A 146 3.83 -1.23 14.49
N GLY A 147 3.07 -1.08 15.57
CA GLY A 147 2.97 0.15 16.36
C GLY A 147 2.00 1.19 15.77
N ALA A 148 2.20 1.59 14.52
CA ALA A 148 1.33 2.56 13.87
C ALA A 148 0.00 1.93 13.42
N ARG A 149 -1.11 2.61 13.73
CA ARG A 149 -2.46 2.19 13.33
C ARG A 149 -2.75 2.66 11.90
N THR A 150 -3.29 1.76 11.10
CA THR A 150 -3.81 2.11 9.77
C THR A 150 -5.24 2.65 9.84
N ALA A 151 -5.47 3.78 9.17
CA ALA A 151 -6.82 4.24 8.85
C ALA A 151 -7.42 3.37 7.73
N PRO A 152 -8.75 3.24 7.66
CA PRO A 152 -9.41 2.59 6.53
C PRO A 152 -9.03 3.24 5.20
N GLY A 153 -8.63 2.42 4.23
CA GLY A 153 -8.38 2.87 2.87
C GLY A 153 -8.44 1.74 1.86
N LYS A 154 -7.89 1.98 0.67
CA LYS A 154 -8.03 1.10 -0.50
C LYS A 154 -6.74 0.38 -0.90
N LEU A 155 -5.64 0.61 -0.18
CA LEU A 155 -4.36 -0.03 -0.45
C LEU A 155 -4.21 -1.31 0.38
N ALA A 156 -3.62 -2.35 -0.17
CA ALA A 156 -3.11 -3.46 0.62
C ALA A 156 -1.59 -3.43 0.65
N LEU A 157 -0.99 -3.77 1.79
CA LEU A 157 0.45 -3.93 1.93
C LEU A 157 0.76 -5.37 2.32
N VAL A 158 1.54 -6.05 1.48
CA VAL A 158 2.08 -7.39 1.75
C VAL A 158 3.60 -7.26 1.78
N SER A 159 4.23 -7.60 2.90
CA SER A 159 5.68 -7.40 3.05
C SER A 159 6.37 -8.57 3.75
N GLN A 160 7.46 -9.05 3.14
CA GLN A 160 8.42 -9.95 3.80
C GLN A 160 9.38 -9.22 4.76
N SER A 161 9.32 -7.89 4.85
CA SER A 161 10.13 -7.08 5.77
C SER A 161 9.25 -6.28 6.74
N ASN A 162 9.44 -6.53 8.04
CA ASN A 162 8.71 -5.84 9.09
C ASN A 162 9.10 -4.36 9.20
N SER A 163 10.39 -4.02 9.01
CA SER A 163 10.86 -2.64 9.10
C SER A 163 10.34 -1.78 7.96
N ILE A 164 10.31 -2.35 6.75
CA ILE A 164 9.71 -1.68 5.58
C ILE A 164 8.20 -1.51 5.79
N ALA A 165 7.50 -2.53 6.30
CA ALA A 165 6.08 -2.42 6.57
C ALA A 165 5.77 -1.34 7.62
N ALA A 166 6.51 -1.31 8.72
CA ALA A 166 6.35 -0.31 9.77
C ALA A 166 6.59 1.11 9.24
N ALA A 167 7.68 1.31 8.47
CA ALA A 167 7.99 2.61 7.86
C ALA A 167 6.89 3.08 6.89
N VAL A 168 6.32 2.17 6.09
CA VAL A 168 5.23 2.51 5.16
C VAL A 168 3.95 2.88 5.88
N VAL A 169 3.58 2.11 6.91
CA VAL A 169 2.38 2.40 7.68
C VAL A 169 2.50 3.73 8.42
N ASP A 170 3.65 3.98 9.06
CA ASP A 170 3.91 5.24 9.76
C ASP A 170 3.90 6.45 8.82
N TRP A 171 4.60 6.37 7.69
CA TRP A 171 4.62 7.42 6.68
C TRP A 171 3.23 7.71 6.11
N ALA A 172 2.45 6.68 5.81
CA ALA A 172 1.10 6.82 5.27
C ALA A 172 0.13 7.45 6.28
N ALA A 173 0.26 7.13 7.57
CA ALA A 173 -0.53 7.75 8.63
C ALA A 173 -0.33 9.27 8.67
N GLY A 174 0.91 9.74 8.51
CA GLY A 174 1.23 11.18 8.43
C GLY A 174 0.64 11.90 7.20
N ARG A 175 0.21 11.16 6.17
CA ARG A 175 -0.37 11.68 4.93
C ARG A 175 -1.87 11.37 4.77
N GLY A 176 -2.52 10.85 5.81
CA GLY A 176 -3.94 10.49 5.73
C GLY A 176 -4.23 9.37 4.73
N ILE A 177 -3.22 8.59 4.34
CA ILE A 177 -3.37 7.46 3.44
C ILE A 177 -3.72 6.22 4.27
N GLY A 178 -4.89 5.64 3.98
CA GLY A 178 -5.37 4.44 4.65
C GLY A 178 -5.06 3.14 3.91
N PHE A 179 -5.11 2.04 4.66
CA PHE A 179 -4.99 0.68 4.12
C PHE A 179 -6.29 -0.10 4.32
N SER A 180 -6.59 -0.94 3.36
CA SER A 180 -7.57 -2.03 3.47
C SER A 180 -7.02 -3.14 4.37
N THR A 181 -5.80 -3.57 4.08
CA THR A 181 -5.12 -4.70 4.74
C THR A 181 -3.61 -4.44 4.78
N VAL A 182 -2.97 -4.73 5.90
CA VAL A 182 -1.51 -4.81 6.02
C VAL A 182 -1.16 -6.18 6.58
N VAL A 183 -0.27 -6.91 5.92
CA VAL A 183 0.18 -8.22 6.39
C VAL A 183 1.68 -8.35 6.18
N THR A 184 2.38 -8.85 7.20
CA THR A 184 3.78 -9.25 7.04
C THR A 184 3.94 -10.75 7.16
N THR A 185 4.67 -11.36 6.24
CA THR A 185 4.88 -12.82 6.21
C THR A 185 6.09 -13.25 7.01
N GLY A 186 7.05 -12.35 7.22
CA GLY A 186 8.37 -12.72 7.72
C GLY A 186 9.06 -13.67 6.75
N ASP A 187 9.56 -14.79 7.28
CA ASP A 187 10.26 -15.79 6.48
C ASP A 187 9.33 -16.77 5.76
N GLY A 188 8.11 -16.97 6.26
CA GLY A 188 7.07 -17.80 5.63
C GLY A 188 7.39 -19.31 5.58
N VAL A 189 6.70 -20.12 6.38
CA VAL A 189 6.81 -21.60 6.35
C VAL A 189 5.57 -22.32 5.83
N ASP A 190 4.45 -21.61 5.71
CA ASP A 190 3.17 -22.18 5.28
C ASP A 190 2.33 -21.16 4.50
N LEU A 191 1.78 -20.14 5.16
CA LEU A 191 1.09 -19.04 4.45
C LEU A 191 2.13 -18.09 3.86
N ASP A 192 2.15 -17.98 2.53
CA ASP A 192 3.09 -17.14 1.80
C ASP A 192 2.37 -16.26 0.74
N LEU A 193 3.15 -15.52 -0.04
CA LEU A 193 2.68 -14.55 -1.02
C LEU A 193 1.54 -15.07 -1.94
N PRO A 194 1.58 -16.30 -2.52
CA PRO A 194 0.55 -16.73 -3.46
C PRO A 194 -0.86 -16.69 -2.86
N GLU A 195 -1.06 -17.27 -1.67
CA GLU A 195 -2.38 -17.28 -1.03
C GLU A 195 -2.84 -15.90 -0.56
N LEU A 196 -1.91 -15.02 -0.17
CA LEU A 196 -2.23 -13.64 0.19
C LEU A 196 -2.69 -12.85 -1.04
N LEU A 197 -2.02 -13.01 -2.19
CA LEU A 197 -2.42 -12.37 -3.44
C LEU A 197 -3.78 -12.91 -3.94
N ASP A 198 -4.04 -14.21 -3.81
CA ASP A 198 -5.34 -14.80 -4.14
C ASP A 198 -6.47 -14.26 -3.25
N TYR A 199 -6.22 -14.10 -1.94
CA TYR A 199 -7.18 -13.43 -1.05
C TYR A 199 -7.44 -11.99 -1.49
N LEU A 200 -6.37 -11.23 -1.76
CA LEU A 200 -6.48 -9.84 -2.18
C LEU A 200 -7.13 -9.69 -3.56
N ALA A 201 -7.11 -10.71 -4.42
CA ALA A 201 -7.86 -10.71 -5.67
C ALA A 201 -9.37 -10.64 -5.39
N ALA A 202 -9.86 -11.44 -4.44
CA ALA A 202 -11.27 -11.48 -4.05
C ALA A 202 -11.72 -10.27 -3.19
N ASP A 203 -10.81 -9.57 -2.50
CA ASP A 203 -11.20 -8.46 -1.62
C ASP A 203 -11.58 -7.18 -2.39
N ILE A 204 -12.88 -6.93 -2.54
CA ILE A 204 -13.42 -5.75 -3.26
C ILE A 204 -13.02 -4.39 -2.64
N ARG A 205 -12.55 -4.39 -1.38
CA ARG A 205 -12.15 -3.16 -0.66
C ARG A 205 -10.75 -2.71 -1.08
N THR A 206 -9.91 -3.67 -1.47
CA THR A 206 -8.56 -3.40 -1.99
C THR A 206 -8.63 -2.99 -3.46
N ARG A 207 -8.00 -1.87 -3.81
CA ARG A 207 -7.85 -1.36 -5.17
C ARG A 207 -6.45 -1.47 -5.71
N ALA A 208 -5.42 -1.45 -4.87
CA ALA A 208 -4.03 -1.63 -5.28
C ALA A 208 -3.25 -2.37 -4.19
N VAL A 209 -2.19 -3.08 -4.59
CA VAL A 209 -1.34 -3.86 -3.68
C VAL A 209 0.09 -3.35 -3.76
N LEU A 210 0.65 -3.02 -2.60
CA LEU A 210 2.07 -2.78 -2.38
C LEU A 210 2.67 -4.10 -1.90
N LEU A 211 3.68 -4.58 -2.62
CA LEU A 211 4.30 -5.87 -2.39
C LEU A 211 5.80 -5.70 -2.19
N TYR A 212 6.32 -6.06 -1.02
CA TYR A 212 7.76 -6.14 -0.77
C TYR A 212 8.22 -7.59 -0.75
N VAL A 213 9.09 -7.96 -1.68
CA VAL A 213 9.56 -9.36 -1.89
C VAL A 213 11.07 -9.46 -1.75
N ARG A 214 11.52 -10.23 -0.76
CA ARG A 214 12.91 -10.61 -0.55
C ARG A 214 13.23 -11.98 -1.15
N GLY A 215 12.33 -12.95 -1.06
CA GLY A 215 12.51 -14.30 -1.60
C GLY A 215 11.19 -14.88 -2.11
N ILE A 216 11.29 -15.77 -3.10
CA ILE A 216 10.13 -16.44 -3.68
C ILE A 216 10.39 -17.95 -3.60
N ALA A 217 9.65 -18.65 -2.73
CA ALA A 217 9.81 -20.08 -2.56
C ALA A 217 9.24 -20.87 -3.75
N ASP A 218 7.97 -20.61 -4.09
CA ASP A 218 7.32 -21.18 -5.27
C ASP A 218 7.07 -20.09 -6.33
N GLY A 219 8.00 -19.98 -7.28
CA GLY A 219 7.91 -19.01 -8.37
C GLY A 219 6.70 -19.23 -9.29
N ARG A 220 6.24 -20.47 -9.48
CA ARG A 220 5.10 -20.76 -10.36
C ARG A 220 3.80 -20.34 -9.70
N ALA A 221 3.58 -20.74 -8.45
CA ALA A 221 2.40 -20.32 -7.69
C ALA A 221 2.34 -18.80 -7.53
N PHE A 222 3.47 -18.18 -7.17
CA PHE A 222 3.57 -16.73 -7.03
C PHE A 222 3.23 -15.98 -8.31
N LEU A 223 3.85 -16.33 -9.45
CA LEU A 223 3.57 -15.66 -10.72
C LEU A 223 2.13 -15.91 -11.21
N SER A 224 1.54 -17.06 -10.89
CA SER A 224 0.14 -17.35 -11.24
C SER A 224 -0.83 -16.47 -10.44
N ALA A 225 -0.66 -16.40 -9.12
CA ALA A 225 -1.50 -15.58 -8.25
C ALA A 225 -1.32 -14.08 -8.56
N ALA A 226 -0.07 -13.65 -8.75
CA ALA A 226 0.25 -12.28 -9.17
C ALA A 226 -0.41 -11.94 -10.51
N ARG A 227 -0.35 -12.83 -11.52
CA ARG A 227 -1.01 -12.60 -12.81
C ARG A 227 -2.52 -12.50 -12.68
N ALA A 228 -3.14 -13.34 -11.86
CA ALA A 228 -4.58 -13.30 -11.63
C ALA A 228 -5.02 -11.98 -10.98
N LEU A 229 -4.28 -11.52 -9.96
CA LEU A 229 -4.54 -10.26 -9.28
C LEU A 229 -4.23 -9.04 -10.17
N SER A 230 -3.11 -9.05 -10.90
CA SER A 230 -2.70 -7.99 -11.83
C SER A 230 -3.66 -7.76 -12.98
N ARG A 231 -4.61 -8.67 -13.25
CA ARG A 231 -5.72 -8.49 -14.20
C ARG A 231 -6.87 -7.65 -13.66
N ILE A 232 -6.92 -7.40 -12.36
CA ILE A 232 -8.01 -6.63 -11.74
C ILE A 232 -7.51 -5.48 -10.87
N LYS A 233 -6.29 -5.55 -10.32
CA LYS A 233 -5.72 -4.55 -9.41
C LYS A 233 -4.23 -4.39 -9.67
N PRO A 234 -3.67 -3.16 -9.67
CA PRO A 234 -2.24 -2.96 -9.77
C PRO A 234 -1.50 -3.55 -8.57
N ILE A 235 -0.37 -4.18 -8.85
CA ILE A 235 0.59 -4.68 -7.87
C ILE A 235 1.91 -3.94 -8.09
N LEU A 236 2.36 -3.20 -7.10
CA LEU A 236 3.66 -2.54 -7.11
C LEU A 236 4.63 -3.33 -6.28
N VAL A 237 5.67 -3.82 -6.93
CA VAL A 237 6.64 -4.73 -6.32
C VAL A 237 7.97 -4.01 -6.09
N LEU A 238 8.39 -3.97 -4.82
CA LEU A 238 9.70 -3.53 -4.39
C LEU A 238 10.52 -4.74 -3.95
N ARG A 239 11.75 -4.84 -4.44
CA ARG A 239 12.68 -5.91 -4.10
C ARG A 239 14.08 -5.33 -3.86
N PRO A 240 14.82 -5.80 -2.84
CA PRO A 240 16.22 -5.45 -2.71
C PRO A 240 17.03 -6.02 -3.89
N HIS A 241 17.87 -5.20 -4.52
CA HIS A 241 18.77 -5.66 -5.57
C HIS A 241 19.80 -6.65 -5.01
N ASP A 242 19.95 -7.78 -5.69
CA ASP A 242 21.05 -8.69 -5.47
C ASP A 242 22.33 -8.06 -6.08
N LEU A 243 23.19 -7.55 -5.21
CA LEU A 243 24.45 -6.91 -5.63
C LEU A 243 25.46 -7.93 -6.17
N ALA A 244 25.37 -9.20 -5.76
CA ALA A 244 26.27 -10.25 -6.21
C ALA A 244 25.85 -10.82 -7.57
N ASN A 245 24.56 -10.71 -7.93
CA ASN A 245 24.03 -11.23 -9.19
C ASN A 245 23.09 -10.24 -9.91
N PRO A 246 23.64 -9.31 -10.71
CA PRO A 246 22.83 -8.38 -11.50
C PRO A 246 21.86 -9.04 -12.49
N LEU A 247 22.20 -10.23 -13.02
CA LEU A 247 21.34 -10.98 -13.94
C LEU A 247 20.07 -11.47 -13.22
N SER A 248 20.18 -11.87 -11.96
CA SER A 248 19.04 -12.24 -11.11
C SER A 248 18.02 -11.10 -11.00
N ASN A 249 18.49 -9.85 -10.86
CA ASN A 249 17.61 -8.69 -10.80
C ASN A 249 16.82 -8.51 -12.11
N GLN A 250 17.49 -8.64 -13.26
CA GLN A 250 16.84 -8.53 -14.58
C GLN A 250 15.80 -9.64 -14.81
N ILE A 251 16.09 -10.87 -14.38
CA ILE A 251 15.16 -12.01 -14.48
C ILE A 251 13.92 -11.76 -13.63
N HIS A 252 14.08 -11.32 -12.38
CA HIS A 252 12.95 -10.99 -11.51
C HIS A 252 12.10 -9.86 -12.10
N ASP A 253 12.73 -8.78 -12.54
CA ASP A 253 12.06 -7.65 -13.19
C ASP A 253 11.25 -8.07 -14.42
N ALA A 254 11.84 -8.89 -15.29
CA ALA A 254 11.16 -9.42 -16.46
C ALA A 254 9.98 -10.33 -16.08
N ALA A 255 10.17 -11.20 -15.08
CA ALA A 255 9.10 -12.06 -14.57
C ALA A 255 7.95 -11.25 -13.97
N PHE A 256 8.26 -10.20 -13.21
CA PHE A 256 7.28 -9.30 -12.61
C PHE A 256 6.47 -8.57 -13.68
N ARG A 257 7.13 -7.96 -14.66
CA ARG A 257 6.44 -7.30 -15.79
C ARG A 257 5.58 -8.28 -16.58
N ARG A 258 6.05 -9.52 -16.81
CA ARG A 258 5.29 -10.58 -17.50
C ARG A 258 4.13 -11.14 -16.67
N ALA A 259 4.11 -10.91 -15.36
CA ALA A 259 2.95 -11.14 -14.51
C ALA A 259 2.02 -9.92 -14.41
N GLY A 260 2.35 -8.79 -15.06
CA GLY A 260 1.61 -7.53 -14.98
C GLY A 260 1.81 -6.78 -13.68
N MET A 261 2.89 -7.06 -12.95
CA MET A 261 3.29 -6.27 -11.79
C MET A 261 4.17 -5.10 -12.23
N LEU A 262 4.18 -4.06 -11.42
CA LEU A 262 4.97 -2.84 -11.62
C LEU A 262 6.19 -2.87 -10.69
N PRO A 263 7.37 -3.29 -11.17
CA PRO A 263 8.59 -3.17 -10.39
C PRO A 263 8.94 -1.70 -10.19
N VAL A 264 9.27 -1.33 -8.95
CA VAL A 264 9.77 -0.01 -8.56
C VAL A 264 11.23 -0.13 -8.10
N ALA A 265 12.03 0.91 -8.36
CA ALA A 265 13.48 0.85 -8.16
C ALA A 265 13.90 1.03 -6.70
N ASP A 266 13.15 1.84 -5.94
CA ASP A 266 13.52 2.22 -4.58
C ASP A 266 12.30 2.57 -3.71
N ALA A 267 12.56 2.79 -2.43
CA ALA A 267 11.52 3.13 -1.47
C ALA A 267 10.84 4.46 -1.77
N ALA A 268 11.58 5.47 -2.28
CA ALA A 268 11.01 6.78 -2.59
C ALA A 268 9.96 6.67 -3.70
N GLU A 269 10.28 5.96 -4.78
CA GLU A 269 9.34 5.65 -5.85
C GLU A 269 8.13 4.86 -5.33
N TRP A 270 8.35 3.93 -4.40
CA TRP A 270 7.27 3.16 -3.82
C TRP A 270 6.31 4.04 -2.99
N PHE A 271 6.85 4.96 -2.17
CA PHE A 271 6.09 5.96 -1.41
C PHE A 271 5.30 6.90 -2.33
N ASP A 272 5.92 7.43 -3.37
CA ASP A 272 5.25 8.28 -4.35
C ASP A 272 4.09 7.54 -5.03
N ALA A 273 4.26 6.24 -5.27
CA ALA A 273 3.23 5.42 -5.88
C ALA A 273 2.05 5.12 -4.93
N VAL A 274 2.31 4.96 -3.63
CA VAL A 274 1.25 4.85 -2.59
C VAL A 274 0.30 6.03 -2.70
N GLU A 275 0.84 7.24 -2.85
CA GLU A 275 0.04 8.47 -2.92
C GLU A 275 -0.85 8.49 -4.17
N SER A 276 -0.34 8.11 -5.33
CA SER A 276 -1.13 8.13 -6.58
C SER A 276 -2.20 7.04 -6.67
N LEU A 277 -1.88 5.82 -6.22
CA LEU A 277 -2.77 4.66 -6.30
C LEU A 277 -3.88 4.69 -5.26
N GLY A 278 -3.65 5.35 -4.11
CA GLY A 278 -4.63 5.46 -3.04
C GLY A 278 -5.95 6.10 -3.48
N TYR A 279 -5.90 7.00 -4.47
CA TYR A 279 -7.06 7.75 -4.94
C TYR A 279 -7.90 7.03 -6.02
N GLY A 280 -7.32 6.06 -6.73
CA GLY A 280 -8.07 5.10 -7.55
C GLY A 280 -8.70 5.63 -8.85
N LYS A 281 -8.19 6.72 -9.44
CA LYS A 281 -8.56 7.18 -10.79
C LYS A 281 -7.52 6.71 -11.81
N TYR A 282 -7.91 5.82 -12.72
CA TYR A 282 -7.04 5.30 -13.78
C TYR A 282 -7.34 5.98 -15.11
N PRO A 283 -6.31 6.43 -15.85
CA PRO A 283 -6.51 7.13 -17.11
C PRO A 283 -7.05 6.22 -18.21
N ALA A 284 -8.22 6.56 -18.75
CA ALA A 284 -8.79 5.90 -19.93
C ALA A 284 -8.03 6.23 -21.22
N VAL A 285 -7.34 7.36 -21.25
CA VAL A 285 -6.44 7.80 -22.33
C VAL A 285 -5.07 7.99 -21.70
N ASP A 286 -4.01 7.54 -22.36
CA ASP A 286 -2.65 7.54 -21.83
C ASP A 286 -1.90 8.85 -22.08
N LYS A 287 -2.64 9.96 -22.23
CA LYS A 287 -2.12 11.28 -22.57
C LYS A 287 -2.26 12.23 -21.39
N LEU A 288 -1.17 12.93 -21.07
CA LEU A 288 -1.10 13.92 -19.99
C LEU A 288 -1.12 15.34 -20.55
N ALA A 289 -2.10 16.13 -20.12
CA ALA A 289 -2.09 17.58 -20.24
C ALA A 289 -1.37 18.19 -19.02
N ILE A 290 -0.66 19.29 -19.22
CA ILE A 290 0.09 19.98 -18.18
C ILE A 290 -0.28 21.46 -18.21
N LEU A 291 -0.64 22.02 -17.05
CA LEU A 291 -0.84 23.47 -16.90
C LEU A 291 -0.20 24.00 -15.63
N GLY A 292 0.07 25.30 -15.56
CA GLY A 292 0.50 25.97 -14.34
C GLY A 292 0.83 27.45 -14.51
N ASN A 293 1.23 28.11 -13.44
CA ASN A 293 1.53 29.56 -13.41
C ASN A 293 3.01 29.91 -13.73
N GLY A 294 3.74 28.99 -14.36
CA GLY A 294 5.08 29.23 -14.85
C GLY A 294 5.59 28.10 -15.74
N GLY A 295 6.23 28.45 -16.85
CA GLY A 295 6.67 27.49 -17.87
C GLY A 295 7.74 26.47 -17.43
N GLY A 296 8.64 26.82 -16.50
CA GLY A 296 9.77 25.96 -16.12
C GLY A 296 9.37 24.56 -15.63
N PRO A 297 8.56 24.44 -14.55
CA PRO A 297 8.07 23.15 -14.07
C PRO A 297 7.30 22.36 -15.12
N GLY A 298 6.48 23.04 -15.93
CA GLY A 298 5.73 22.42 -17.01
C GLY A 298 6.65 21.81 -18.08
N GLN A 299 7.72 22.53 -18.47
CA GLN A 299 8.70 22.05 -19.45
C GLN A 299 9.47 20.83 -18.94
N LEU A 300 9.87 20.81 -17.65
CA LEU A 300 10.51 19.65 -17.03
C LEU A 300 9.61 18.41 -17.08
N ALA A 301 8.33 18.57 -16.72
CA ALA A 301 7.35 17.49 -16.83
C ALA A 301 7.14 17.04 -18.28
N ALA A 302 6.98 17.99 -19.21
CA ALA A 302 6.74 17.70 -20.62
C ALA A 302 7.91 16.94 -21.28
N ALA A 303 9.15 17.24 -20.90
CA ALA A 303 10.32 16.53 -21.42
C ALA A 303 10.26 15.02 -21.10
N ILE A 304 9.91 14.67 -19.86
CA ILE A 304 9.83 13.27 -19.40
C ILE A 304 8.67 12.55 -20.07
N VAL A 305 7.49 13.17 -20.09
CA VAL A 305 6.26 12.60 -20.65
C VAL A 305 6.35 12.50 -22.18
N GLY A 306 6.98 13.49 -22.82
CA GLY A 306 7.20 13.54 -24.26
C GLY A 306 8.15 12.45 -24.74
N ALA A 307 9.18 12.10 -23.96
CA ALA A 307 10.08 10.99 -24.27
C ALA A 307 9.36 9.63 -24.33
N GLU A 308 8.24 9.48 -23.61
CA GLU A 308 7.37 8.29 -23.62
C GLU A 308 6.22 8.40 -24.66
N ASN A 309 6.19 9.48 -25.45
CA ASN A 309 5.10 9.83 -26.38
C ASN A 309 3.71 9.88 -25.70
N ARG A 310 3.66 10.33 -24.44
CA ARG A 310 2.42 10.43 -23.64
C ARG A 310 1.97 11.88 -23.40
N LEU A 311 2.59 12.85 -24.06
CA LEU A 311 2.17 14.25 -23.92
C LEU A 311 0.89 14.46 -24.74
N ALA A 312 -0.14 15.04 -24.13
CA ALA A 312 -1.37 15.38 -24.84
C ALA A 312 -1.12 16.52 -25.83
N CYS A 313 -1.88 16.54 -26.92
CA CYS A 313 -1.90 17.63 -27.89
C CYS A 313 -3.33 18.18 -27.94
N PRO A 314 -3.73 19.04 -26.98
CA PRO A 314 -5.09 19.59 -26.95
C PRO A 314 -5.37 20.43 -28.20
N ASP A 315 -6.61 20.37 -28.68
CA ASP A 315 -7.03 21.13 -29.86
C ASP A 315 -6.98 22.64 -29.58
N GLU A 316 -6.59 23.44 -30.57
CA GLU A 316 -6.61 24.91 -30.47
C GLU A 316 -8.01 25.44 -30.12
N ALA A 317 -9.06 24.76 -30.58
CA ALA A 317 -10.44 25.08 -30.25
C ALA A 317 -10.72 24.93 -28.75
N SER A 318 -10.19 23.88 -28.12
CA SER A 318 -10.30 23.64 -26.67
C SER A 318 -9.64 24.76 -25.86
N LEU A 319 -8.59 25.38 -26.40
CA LEU A 319 -7.79 26.41 -25.72
C LEU A 319 -8.02 27.84 -26.22
N LYS A 320 -9.08 28.09 -27.01
CA LYS A 320 -9.33 29.41 -27.63
C LYS A 320 -9.35 30.57 -26.63
N GLY A 321 -9.87 30.35 -25.41
CA GLY A 321 -9.88 31.35 -24.32
C GLY A 321 -8.52 31.65 -23.69
N PHE A 322 -7.49 30.86 -24.01
CA PHE A 322 -6.14 30.90 -23.44
C PHE A 322 -5.05 31.15 -24.48
N ALA A 323 -5.41 31.53 -25.70
CA ALA A 323 -4.46 31.76 -26.80
C ALA A 323 -3.34 32.76 -26.46
N GLY A 324 -3.58 33.75 -25.58
CA GLY A 324 -2.57 34.71 -25.11
C GLY A 324 -1.73 34.22 -23.91
N ALA A 325 -2.17 33.16 -23.23
CA ALA A 325 -1.45 32.53 -22.12
C ALA A 325 -0.44 31.50 -22.65
N ALA A 326 -0.77 30.80 -23.74
CA ALA A 326 0.13 29.90 -24.46
C ALA A 326 1.27 30.69 -25.14
N ARG A 327 2.39 30.91 -24.44
CA ARG A 327 3.64 31.39 -25.03
C ARG A 327 4.46 30.22 -25.59
N GLY A 328 3.92 29.48 -26.56
CA GLY A 328 4.56 28.28 -27.12
C GLY A 328 3.55 27.19 -27.51
N PRO A 329 3.96 25.90 -27.51
CA PRO A 329 3.04 24.79 -27.82
C PRO A 329 1.83 24.77 -26.87
N ALA A 330 0.70 24.22 -27.33
CA ALA A 330 -0.56 24.13 -26.58
C ALA A 330 -0.45 23.38 -25.23
N ASN A 331 0.62 22.62 -25.03
CA ASN A 331 0.93 21.86 -23.82
C ASN A 331 2.45 21.82 -23.62
N PRO A 332 3.01 22.27 -22.48
CA PRO A 332 2.34 22.80 -21.28
C PRO A 332 1.66 24.16 -21.49
N LEU A 333 0.51 24.35 -20.83
CA LEU A 333 -0.20 25.64 -20.79
C LEU A 333 0.29 26.49 -19.61
N ASP A 334 1.00 27.59 -19.92
CA ASP A 334 1.44 28.58 -18.93
C ASP A 334 0.35 29.65 -18.73
N LEU A 335 -0.19 29.75 -17.52
CA LEU A 335 -1.25 30.69 -17.15
C LEU A 335 -0.70 32.06 -16.72
N GLY A 336 0.62 32.20 -16.59
CA GLY A 336 1.28 33.38 -16.06
C GLY A 336 1.30 33.45 -14.53
N ARG A 337 2.26 34.20 -13.98
CA ARG A 337 2.51 34.29 -12.52
C ARG A 337 1.38 34.92 -11.72
N ASP A 338 0.49 35.67 -12.38
CA ASP A 338 -0.69 36.34 -11.85
C ASP A 338 -1.96 35.46 -11.94
N ALA A 339 -1.83 34.21 -12.39
CA ALA A 339 -2.96 33.31 -12.55
C ALA A 339 -3.74 33.13 -11.25
N ASP A 340 -4.94 33.68 -11.24
CA ASP A 340 -5.87 33.61 -10.12
C ASP A 340 -6.60 32.24 -10.09
N PRO A 341 -7.31 31.93 -8.99
CA PRO A 341 -8.03 30.67 -8.87
C PRO A 341 -9.05 30.42 -9.99
N ALA A 342 -9.71 31.46 -10.51
CA ALA A 342 -10.68 31.34 -11.60
C ALA A 342 -10.00 30.95 -12.93
N ARG A 343 -8.83 31.53 -13.23
CA ARG A 343 -8.03 31.18 -14.42
C ARG A 343 -7.58 29.73 -14.38
N TYR A 344 -7.17 29.23 -13.21
CA TYR A 344 -6.87 27.81 -13.03
C TYR A 344 -8.08 26.90 -13.32
N GLN A 345 -9.25 27.21 -12.74
CA GLN A 345 -10.45 26.39 -12.96
C GLN A 345 -10.91 26.37 -14.42
N ALA A 346 -10.92 27.53 -15.07
CA ALA A 346 -11.30 27.64 -16.48
C ALA A 346 -10.32 26.86 -17.38
N ALA A 347 -9.01 26.92 -17.11
CA ALA A 347 -8.00 26.19 -17.87
C ALA A 347 -8.08 24.67 -17.64
N MET A 348 -8.31 24.24 -16.39
CA MET A 348 -8.54 22.83 -16.07
C MET A 348 -9.74 22.30 -16.84
N GLN A 349 -10.87 23.02 -16.83
CA GLN A 349 -12.07 22.61 -17.54
C GLN A 349 -11.82 22.48 -19.04
N ALA A 350 -11.21 23.51 -19.65
CA ALA A 350 -10.87 23.51 -21.08
C ALA A 350 -9.98 22.32 -21.49
N MET A 351 -8.96 21.98 -20.70
CA MET A 351 -8.10 20.83 -20.98
C MET A 351 -8.79 19.49 -20.73
N LEU A 352 -9.66 19.39 -19.72
CA LEU A 352 -10.34 18.13 -19.37
C LEU A 352 -11.52 17.79 -20.27
N ASP A 353 -12.11 18.79 -20.93
CA ASP A 353 -13.15 18.61 -21.95
C ASP A 353 -12.61 18.09 -23.28
N ASP A 354 -11.30 18.24 -23.51
CA ASP A 354 -10.62 17.72 -24.69
C ASP A 354 -10.57 16.18 -24.64
N PRO A 355 -11.12 15.46 -25.66
CA PRO A 355 -11.15 14.00 -25.66
C PRO A 355 -9.75 13.37 -25.76
N GLY A 356 -8.76 14.09 -26.27
CA GLY A 356 -7.36 13.69 -26.36
C GLY A 356 -6.62 13.74 -25.02
N VAL A 357 -7.24 14.27 -23.95
CA VAL A 357 -6.65 14.38 -22.62
C VAL A 357 -7.16 13.26 -21.70
N GLY A 358 -6.23 12.48 -21.14
CA GLY A 358 -6.52 11.39 -20.23
C GLY A 358 -6.38 11.75 -18.76
N SER A 359 -5.30 12.47 -18.45
CA SER A 359 -4.98 13.00 -17.13
C SER A 359 -4.51 14.45 -17.25
N LEU A 360 -4.63 15.19 -16.14
CA LEU A 360 -4.15 16.56 -16.04
C LEU A 360 -3.15 16.69 -14.90
N LEU A 361 -1.96 17.24 -15.20
CA LEU A 361 -0.99 17.70 -14.21
C LEU A 361 -1.14 19.21 -14.03
N VAL A 362 -1.48 19.62 -12.81
CA VAL A 362 -1.57 21.02 -12.41
C VAL A 362 -0.34 21.38 -11.59
N THR A 363 0.45 22.31 -12.09
CA THR A 363 1.65 22.80 -11.42
C THR A 363 1.41 24.19 -10.81
N TYR A 364 1.98 24.42 -9.62
CA TYR A 364 1.97 25.70 -8.95
C TYR A 364 3.36 26.04 -8.44
N THR A 365 3.85 27.21 -8.85
CA THR A 365 5.06 27.83 -8.34
C THR A 365 4.68 28.97 -7.39
N PRO A 366 5.32 29.10 -6.21
CA PRO A 366 5.04 30.18 -5.28
C PRO A 366 5.07 31.57 -5.95
N SER A 367 3.97 32.32 -5.83
CA SER A 367 3.83 33.65 -6.40
C SER A 367 3.25 34.62 -5.37
N PRO A 368 3.78 35.85 -5.23
CA PRO A 368 3.17 36.88 -4.39
C PRO A 368 1.85 37.40 -4.97
N LEU A 369 1.55 37.12 -6.24
CA LEU A 369 0.36 37.61 -6.95
C LEU A 369 -0.83 36.64 -6.88
N ALA A 370 -0.58 35.38 -6.52
CA ALA A 370 -1.59 34.32 -6.50
C ALA A 370 -1.43 33.48 -5.22
N PRO A 371 -2.32 33.62 -4.23
CA PRO A 371 -2.20 32.88 -2.97
C PRO A 371 -2.30 31.36 -3.17
N SER A 372 -1.29 30.62 -2.70
CA SER A 372 -1.17 29.15 -2.85
C SER A 372 -2.43 28.40 -2.40
N GLU A 373 -2.95 28.73 -1.23
CA GLU A 373 -4.11 28.05 -0.66
C GLU A 373 -5.39 28.28 -1.48
N ALA A 374 -5.61 29.51 -1.95
CA ALA A 374 -6.77 29.85 -2.76
C ALA A 374 -6.75 29.09 -4.10
N VAL A 375 -5.58 28.99 -4.73
CA VAL A 375 -5.38 28.19 -5.95
C VAL A 375 -5.59 26.70 -5.66
N ALA A 376 -5.01 26.16 -4.60
CA ALA A 376 -5.17 24.76 -4.22
C ALA A 376 -6.64 24.38 -4.00
N ARG A 377 -7.41 25.21 -3.29
CA ARG A 377 -8.86 25.00 -3.09
C ARG A 377 -9.61 24.99 -4.42
N ALA A 378 -9.30 25.92 -5.31
CA ALA A 378 -9.97 25.99 -6.61
C ALA A 378 -9.67 24.78 -7.51
N VAL A 379 -8.42 24.31 -7.50
CA VAL A 379 -7.99 23.09 -8.20
C VAL A 379 -8.66 21.85 -7.61
N ALA A 380 -8.71 21.74 -6.28
CA ALA A 380 -9.41 20.67 -5.57
C ALA A 380 -10.92 20.63 -5.93
N GLU A 381 -11.60 21.77 -5.94
CA GLU A 381 -13.02 21.86 -6.30
C GLU A 381 -13.27 21.51 -7.78
N ALA A 382 -12.36 21.88 -8.68
CA ALA A 382 -12.45 21.47 -10.08
C ALA A 382 -12.20 19.96 -10.25
N ALA A 383 -11.23 19.38 -9.52
CA ALA A 383 -10.92 17.96 -9.58
C ALA A 383 -12.07 17.05 -9.11
N LYS A 384 -12.92 17.53 -8.18
CA LYS A 384 -14.14 16.83 -7.73
C LYS A 384 -15.20 16.70 -8.83
N LYS A 385 -15.21 17.61 -9.82
CA LYS A 385 -16.19 17.64 -10.91
C LYS A 385 -15.86 16.73 -12.08
N THR A 386 -14.68 16.09 -12.08
CA THR A 386 -14.22 15.24 -13.18
C THR A 386 -13.93 13.81 -12.74
N GLN A 387 -14.17 12.87 -13.65
CA GLN A 387 -13.73 11.47 -13.51
C GLN A 387 -12.30 11.25 -14.03
N ARG A 388 -11.75 12.23 -14.78
CA ARG A 388 -10.35 12.20 -15.22
C ARG A 388 -9.44 12.33 -14.01
N GLN A 389 -8.23 11.79 -14.14
CA GLN A 389 -7.23 11.92 -13.09
C GLN A 389 -6.64 13.33 -13.12
N VAL A 390 -6.60 13.98 -11.96
CA VAL A 390 -5.88 15.23 -11.73
C VAL A 390 -4.74 14.93 -10.77
N ILE A 391 -3.54 15.41 -11.09
CA ILE A 391 -2.34 15.32 -10.25
C ILE A 391 -1.88 16.74 -9.97
N ALA A 392 -1.58 17.05 -8.71
CA ALA A 392 -1.08 18.35 -8.30
C ALA A 392 0.45 18.31 -8.11
N CYS A 393 1.13 19.39 -8.45
CA CYS A 393 2.55 19.60 -8.21
C CYS A 393 2.78 21.00 -7.62
N TRP A 394 3.03 21.07 -6.30
CA TRP A 394 3.22 22.32 -5.56
C TRP A 394 4.68 22.50 -5.19
N LEU A 395 5.39 23.40 -5.87
CA LEU A 395 6.83 23.58 -5.68
C LEU A 395 7.17 24.47 -4.47
N GLY A 396 8.40 24.31 -3.96
CA GLY A 396 8.94 25.09 -2.85
C GLY A 396 8.42 24.63 -1.49
N ARG A 397 8.17 25.57 -0.57
CA ARG A 397 7.47 25.27 0.72
C ARG A 397 5.97 24.98 0.53
N GLY A 398 5.54 24.72 -0.70
CA GLY A 398 4.15 24.77 -1.14
C GLY A 398 3.27 23.63 -0.66
N ILE A 399 3.81 22.57 -0.07
CA ILE A 399 3.04 21.47 0.55
C ILE A 399 3.24 21.56 2.06
N ASP A 400 2.46 22.42 2.70
CA ASP A 400 2.28 22.39 4.15
C ASP A 400 1.09 21.47 4.52
N GLY A 401 0.80 21.36 5.82
CA GLY A 401 -0.32 20.55 6.31
C GLY A 401 -1.68 20.98 5.72
N THR A 402 -1.87 22.28 5.47
CA THR A 402 -3.12 22.81 4.91
C THR A 402 -3.29 22.41 3.45
N ILE A 403 -2.26 22.57 2.63
CA ILE A 403 -2.29 22.19 1.22
C ILE A 403 -2.45 20.67 1.07
N HIS A 404 -1.75 19.90 1.90
CA HIS A 404 -1.91 18.45 1.92
C HIS A 404 -3.35 18.05 2.25
N GLN A 405 -3.96 18.67 3.27
CA GLN A 405 -5.34 18.39 3.66
C GLN A 405 -6.34 18.72 2.53
N ILE A 406 -6.19 19.88 1.88
CA ILE A 406 -7.06 20.30 0.77
C ILE A 406 -7.09 19.25 -0.35
N PHE A 407 -5.92 18.76 -0.77
CA PHE A 407 -5.84 17.77 -1.84
C PHE A 407 -6.25 16.36 -1.40
N THR A 408 -5.96 15.99 -0.15
CA THR A 408 -6.40 14.71 0.44
C THR A 408 -7.92 14.61 0.45
N GLU A 409 -8.62 15.67 0.90
CA GLU A 409 -10.09 15.74 0.92
C GLU A 409 -10.71 15.71 -0.49
N ALA A 410 -9.98 16.18 -1.49
CA ALA A 410 -10.40 16.16 -2.90
C ALA A 410 -10.00 14.89 -3.66
N ALA A 411 -9.31 13.95 -2.99
CA ALA A 411 -8.74 12.75 -3.59
C ALA A 411 -7.78 13.04 -4.77
N VAL A 412 -6.92 14.05 -4.60
CA VAL A 412 -5.90 14.47 -5.58
C VAL A 412 -4.51 14.20 -5.00
N PRO A 413 -3.63 13.42 -5.66
CA PRO A 413 -2.25 13.27 -5.22
C PRO A 413 -1.46 14.57 -5.47
N VAL A 414 -0.60 14.95 -4.52
CA VAL A 414 0.16 16.20 -4.55
C VAL A 414 1.65 15.98 -4.33
N PHE A 415 2.46 16.36 -5.32
CA PHE A 415 3.91 16.16 -5.30
C PHE A 415 4.67 17.48 -5.23
N ASP A 416 5.85 17.45 -4.63
CA ASP A 416 6.74 18.61 -4.48
C ASP A 416 7.61 18.87 -5.72
N THR A 417 7.70 17.90 -6.65
CA THR A 417 8.45 18.04 -7.89
C THR A 417 7.70 17.51 -9.12
N PRO A 418 7.94 18.10 -10.32
CA PRO A 418 7.34 17.62 -11.56
C PRO A 418 7.71 16.17 -11.90
N GLU A 419 8.92 15.73 -11.58
CA GLU A 419 9.41 14.38 -11.86
C GLU A 419 8.60 13.32 -11.10
N LYS A 420 8.30 13.57 -9.82
CA LYS A 420 7.46 12.66 -9.01
C LYS A 420 6.03 12.62 -9.53
N ALA A 421 5.47 13.79 -9.86
CA ALA A 421 4.12 13.87 -10.41
C ALA A 421 3.98 13.12 -11.75
N VAL A 422 4.97 13.26 -12.63
CA VAL A 422 5.02 12.51 -13.89
C VAL A 422 5.22 11.02 -13.65
N ARG A 423 6.09 10.64 -12.72
CA ARG A 423 6.33 9.22 -12.38
C ARG A 423 5.05 8.54 -11.90
N ALA A 424 4.28 9.20 -11.04
CA ALA A 424 2.98 8.75 -10.58
C ALA A 424 1.99 8.52 -11.74
N PHE A 425 1.94 9.44 -12.72
CA PHE A 425 1.15 9.24 -13.93
C PHE A 425 1.63 8.01 -14.72
N LEU A 426 2.94 7.88 -14.95
CA LEU A 426 3.53 6.78 -15.71
C LEU A 426 3.29 5.42 -15.05
N HIS A 427 3.25 5.31 -13.72
CA HIS A 427 2.88 4.07 -13.04
C HIS A 427 1.49 3.59 -13.45
N LEU A 428 0.51 4.49 -13.49
CA LEU A 428 -0.86 4.14 -13.84
C LEU A 428 -1.01 3.77 -15.32
N VAL A 429 -0.30 4.47 -16.21
CA VAL A 429 -0.24 4.13 -17.64
C VAL A 429 0.42 2.77 -17.86
N ARG A 430 1.58 2.52 -17.23
CA ARG A 430 2.29 1.24 -17.34
C ARG A 430 1.48 0.08 -16.78
N TYR A 431 0.70 0.30 -15.72
CA TYR A 431 -0.25 -0.69 -15.24
C TYR A 431 -1.28 -1.04 -16.31
N ARG A 432 -1.87 -0.02 -16.95
CA ARG A 432 -2.85 -0.21 -18.03
C ARG A 432 -2.25 -0.97 -19.22
N ASP A 433 -1.04 -0.60 -19.63
CA ASP A 433 -0.34 -1.27 -20.73
C ASP A 433 -0.06 -2.74 -20.37
N GLY A 434 0.37 -2.99 -19.14
CA GLY A 434 0.57 -4.34 -18.60
C GLY A 434 -0.73 -5.17 -18.56
N GLN A 435 -1.86 -4.54 -18.22
CA GLN A 435 -3.17 -5.18 -18.29
C GLN A 435 -3.53 -5.59 -19.72
N GLY A 436 -3.34 -4.70 -20.70
CA GLY A 436 -3.58 -5.00 -22.11
C GLY A 436 -2.74 -6.20 -22.58
N ALA A 437 -1.47 -6.25 -22.20
CA ALA A 437 -0.57 -7.36 -22.52
C ALA A 437 -0.95 -8.68 -21.83
N LEU A 438 -1.67 -8.65 -20.70
CA LEU A 438 -2.16 -9.85 -20.02
C LEU A 438 -3.46 -10.42 -20.60
N MET A 439 -4.17 -9.64 -21.42
CA MET A 439 -5.43 -10.04 -22.08
C MET A 439 -5.22 -10.56 -23.50
N GLN A 440 -4.05 -10.31 -24.09
CA GLN A 440 -3.55 -10.96 -25.30
C GLN A 440 -2.96 -12.33 -24.95
#